data_AF-A0A392MMZ3-F1
#
_entry.id   AF-A0A392MMZ3-F1
#
_cell.length_a   1.000
_cell.length_b   1.000
_cell.length_c   1.000
_cell.angle_alpha   90.00
_cell.angle_beta   90.00
_cell.angle_gamma   90.00
#
_symmetry.space_group_name_H-M   'P 1'
#
loop_
_entity.id
_entity.type
_entity.pdbx_description
1 polymer ?
#
loop_
_entity_poly.entity_id
_entity_poly.type
_entity_poly.pdbx_seq_one_letter_code
_entity_poly.pdbx_strand_id
1 'polypeptide(L)'
;MNYSNWNLVVQHPNFDNLTQLFSFDYKSLNPYGSINDTAMLWGVKFYNDFLNQAGPSGNVQSELLFRKEDMSHFSFGKGWGFPHRIYFNGDNCVMPPPDAYP
;
A
#
# COMPACT_ATOMS: atom_id res chain seq x y z
N MET A 1 8.48 18.56 -5.88
CA MET A 1 9.21 17.47 -6.56
C MET A 1 8.21 16.68 -7.37
N ASN A 2 8.57 16.29 -8.59
CA ASN A 2 7.76 15.42 -9.43
C ASN A 2 8.32 14.01 -9.37
N TYR A 3 7.47 12.99 -9.41
CA TYR A 3 7.88 11.59 -9.39
C TYR A 3 7.40 10.89 -10.67
N SER A 4 8.32 10.50 -11.53
CA SER A 4 8.06 9.63 -12.69
C SER A 4 8.41 8.19 -12.36
N ASN A 5 7.63 7.23 -12.88
CA ASN A 5 7.84 5.80 -12.64
C ASN A 5 8.01 5.47 -11.15
N TRP A 6 7.20 6.11 -10.32
CA TRP A 6 7.28 5.96 -8.89
C TRP A 6 6.82 4.55 -8.48
N ASN A 7 7.28 4.11 -7.31
CA ASN A 7 6.85 2.87 -6.70
C ASN A 7 6.51 3.06 -5.22
N LEU A 8 5.64 2.18 -4.74
CA LEU A 8 5.24 2.08 -3.35
C LEU A 8 5.41 0.63 -2.93
N VAL A 9 6.18 0.37 -1.89
CA VAL A 9 6.26 -0.96 -1.28
C VAL A 9 5.49 -0.94 0.02
N VAL A 10 4.51 -1.82 0.15
CA VAL A 10 3.62 -1.90 1.30
C VAL A 10 3.78 -3.25 1.94
N GLN A 11 3.96 -3.26 3.26
CA GLN A 11 3.95 -4.46 4.08
C GLN A 11 2.63 -4.52 4.86
N HIS A 12 1.85 -5.59 4.67
CA HIS A 12 0.62 -5.87 5.38
C HIS A 12 0.41 -7.39 5.53
N PRO A 13 0.04 -7.89 6.72
CA PRO A 13 -0.06 -9.33 6.98
C PRO A 13 -1.15 -10.06 6.18
N ASN A 14 -2.07 -9.34 5.52
CA ASN A 14 -3.20 -9.90 4.78
C ASN A 14 -3.08 -9.75 3.24
N PHE A 15 -1.87 -9.57 2.70
CA PHE A 15 -1.66 -9.46 1.26
C PHE A 15 -2.05 -10.72 0.47
N ASP A 16 -1.99 -11.90 1.11
CA ASP A 16 -2.48 -13.15 0.52
C ASP A 16 -3.97 -13.12 0.14
N ASN A 17 -4.76 -12.28 0.82
CA ASN A 17 -6.22 -12.15 0.61
C ASN A 17 -6.61 -10.84 -0.09
N LEU A 18 -5.73 -10.30 -0.93
CA LEU A 18 -6.03 -9.12 -1.74
C LEU A 18 -7.16 -9.43 -2.74
N THR A 19 -8.27 -8.72 -2.61
CA THR A 19 -9.48 -8.97 -3.41
C THR A 19 -9.64 -7.97 -4.53
N GLN A 20 -9.43 -6.68 -4.23
CA GLN A 20 -9.57 -5.60 -5.21
C GLN A 20 -8.42 -4.62 -5.06
N LEU A 21 -8.04 -4.07 -6.21
CA LEU A 21 -6.98 -3.09 -6.36
C LEU A 21 -7.50 -2.03 -7.32
N PHE A 22 -7.40 -0.76 -6.92
CA PHE A 22 -7.82 0.37 -7.74
C PHE A 22 -6.66 1.34 -7.93
N SER A 23 -6.56 1.91 -9.14
CA SER A 23 -5.70 3.03 -9.49
C SER A 23 -4.19 2.73 -9.53
N PHE A 24 -3.71 1.51 -9.27
CA PHE A 24 -2.29 1.12 -9.45
C PHE A 24 -2.14 -0.24 -10.12
N ASP A 25 -0.93 -0.58 -10.55
CA ASP A 25 -0.51 -1.96 -10.79
C ASP A 25 0.14 -2.53 -9.52
N TYR A 26 0.21 -3.85 -9.40
CA TYR A 26 0.85 -4.50 -8.24
C TYR A 26 1.64 -5.77 -8.61
N LYS A 27 2.63 -6.07 -7.76
CA LYS A 27 3.36 -7.34 -7.76
C LYS A 27 3.73 -7.74 -6.35
N SER A 28 3.37 -8.96 -5.96
CA SER A 28 3.83 -9.55 -4.69
C SER A 28 5.35 -9.68 -4.68
N LEU A 29 5.98 -9.31 -3.57
CA LEU A 29 7.40 -9.51 -3.32
C LEU A 29 7.53 -10.63 -2.28
N ASN A 30 7.70 -11.86 -2.75
CA ASN A 30 7.80 -13.04 -1.88
C ASN A 30 9.22 -13.63 -1.94
N PRO A 31 10.25 -12.93 -1.40
CA PRO A 31 11.65 -13.34 -1.54
C PRO A 31 11.96 -14.67 -0.83
N TYR A 32 11.21 -15.01 0.22
CA TYR A 32 11.45 -16.19 1.05
C TYR A 32 10.42 -17.31 0.83
N GLY A 33 9.44 -17.12 -0.07
CA GLY A 33 8.40 -18.10 -0.44
C GLY A 33 7.38 -18.45 0.66
N SER A 34 7.73 -18.28 1.94
CA SER A 34 6.88 -18.53 3.10
C SER A 34 6.24 -17.27 3.69
N ILE A 35 6.70 -16.09 3.30
CA ILE A 35 6.21 -14.80 3.78
C ILE A 35 5.73 -14.00 2.57
N ASN A 36 4.43 -13.77 2.51
CA ASN A 36 3.74 -13.05 1.43
C ASN A 36 3.05 -11.79 1.96
N ASP A 37 3.75 -11.07 2.84
CA ASP A 37 3.21 -9.89 3.51
C ASP A 37 3.58 -8.57 2.81
N THR A 38 4.31 -8.64 1.68
CA THR A 38 4.90 -7.45 1.04
C THR A 38 4.56 -7.41 -0.44
N ALA A 39 4.10 -6.25 -0.91
CA ALA A 39 3.84 -6.02 -2.32
C ALA A 39 4.45 -4.68 -2.78
N MET A 40 4.90 -4.66 -4.04
CA MET A 40 5.26 -3.45 -4.75
C MET A 40 4.11 -3.01 -5.64
N LEU A 41 3.80 -1.72 -5.60
CA LEU A 41 2.79 -1.05 -6.40
C LEU A 41 3.43 0.07 -7.20
N TRP A 42 2.86 0.40 -8.36
CA TRP A 42 3.31 1.50 -9.20
C TRP A 42 2.15 2.08 -10.01
N GLY A 43 2.36 3.29 -10.55
CA GLY A 43 1.35 3.99 -11.34
C GLY A 43 1.07 3.32 -12.68
N VAL A 44 -0.19 3.38 -13.11
CA VAL A 44 -0.63 2.94 -14.42
C VAL A 44 -0.16 3.94 -15.47
N LYS A 45 0.47 3.42 -16.53
CA LYS A 45 1.01 4.23 -17.63
C LYS A 45 -0.06 5.14 -18.24
N PHE A 46 0.28 6.41 -18.47
CA PHE A 46 -0.62 7.44 -19.00
C PHE A 46 -1.81 7.83 -18.10
N TYR A 47 -1.85 7.36 -16.86
CA TYR A 47 -2.88 7.73 -15.89
C TYR A 47 -2.27 8.44 -14.68
N ASN A 48 -1.43 7.73 -13.94
CA ASN A 48 -0.76 8.24 -12.75
C ASN A 48 0.68 7.72 -12.61
N ASP A 49 1.31 7.32 -13.71
CA ASP A 49 2.75 7.01 -13.81
C ASP A 49 3.65 8.25 -13.56
N PHE A 50 3.05 9.44 -13.57
CA PHE A 50 3.68 10.69 -13.21
C PHE A 50 2.89 11.43 -12.12
N LEU A 51 3.51 11.59 -10.96
CA LEU A 51 2.98 12.40 -9.86
C LEU A 51 3.60 13.80 -9.94
N ASN A 52 2.75 14.77 -10.25
CA ASN A 52 3.10 16.17 -10.16
C ASN A 52 3.28 16.59 -8.69
N GLN A 53 4.01 17.68 -8.49
CA GLN A 53 4.15 18.31 -7.19
C GLN A 53 2.80 18.51 -6.49
N ALA A 54 2.77 18.23 -5.19
CA ALA A 54 1.62 18.47 -4.33
C ALA A 54 1.12 19.92 -4.46
N GLY A 55 -0.19 20.09 -4.62
CA GLY A 55 -0.85 21.38 -4.75
C GLY A 55 -2.36 21.24 -4.52
N PRO A 56 -3.11 22.35 -4.44
CA PRO A 56 -4.54 22.33 -4.11
C PRO A 56 -5.40 21.49 -5.05
N SER A 57 -4.91 21.26 -6.28
CA SER A 57 -5.60 20.48 -7.32
C SER A 57 -4.98 19.10 -7.56
N GLY A 58 -3.95 18.72 -6.81
CA GLY A 58 -3.28 17.43 -6.96
C GLY A 58 -3.81 16.40 -5.98
N ASN A 59 -4.41 15.33 -6.48
CA ASN A 59 -4.81 14.17 -5.69
C ASN A 59 -4.49 12.90 -6.47
N VAL A 60 -3.84 11.95 -5.82
CA VAL A 60 -3.78 10.56 -6.27
C VAL A 60 -4.32 9.69 -5.15
N GLN A 61 -5.43 9.05 -5.44
CA GLN A 61 -6.10 8.12 -4.55
C GLN A 61 -6.07 6.74 -5.16
N SER A 62 -5.82 5.76 -4.30
CA SER A 62 -5.84 4.35 -4.65
C SER A 62 -6.30 3.53 -3.47
N GLU A 63 -6.79 2.34 -3.78
CA GLU A 63 -7.50 1.52 -2.80
C GLU A 63 -7.03 0.07 -2.89
N LEU A 64 -6.82 -0.51 -1.70
CA LEU A 64 -6.53 -1.93 -1.49
C LEU A 64 -7.64 -2.50 -0.64
N LEU A 65 -8.36 -3.49 -1.17
CA LEU A 65 -9.40 -4.17 -0.44
C LEU A 65 -8.95 -5.59 -0.11
N PHE A 66 -8.85 -5.86 1.19
CA PHE A 66 -8.55 -7.19 1.70
C PHE A 66 -9.80 -7.91 2.17
N ARG A 67 -9.91 -9.20 1.85
CA ARG A 67 -10.97 -10.05 2.40
C ARG A 67 -10.65 -10.40 3.85
N LYS A 68 -11.69 -10.36 4.69
CA LYS A 68 -11.65 -10.86 6.07
C LYS A 68 -12.10 -12.32 6.06
N GLU A 69 -11.19 -13.25 5.80
CA GLU A 69 -11.54 -14.67 5.67
C GLU A 69 -11.65 -15.40 7.02
N ASP A 70 -10.72 -15.16 7.95
CA ASP A 70 -10.70 -15.85 9.25
C ASP A 70 -10.55 -14.87 10.43
N MET A 71 -11.37 -15.05 11.46
CA MET A 71 -11.28 -14.31 12.73
C MET A 71 -9.98 -14.59 13.49
N SER A 72 -9.25 -15.65 13.14
CA SER A 72 -7.92 -15.94 13.71
C SER A 72 -6.84 -14.94 13.25
N HIS A 73 -6.97 -14.43 12.02
CA HIS A 73 -6.00 -13.50 11.42
C HIS A 73 -6.46 -12.04 11.48
N PHE A 74 -7.77 -11.79 11.53
CA PHE A 74 -8.36 -10.46 11.60
C PHE A 74 -8.49 -9.96 13.05
N SER A 75 -8.06 -8.74 13.32
CA SER A 75 -8.30 -8.07 14.60
C SER A 75 -8.68 -6.60 14.40
N PHE A 76 -9.47 -6.05 15.31
CA PHE A 76 -9.68 -4.60 15.40
C PHE A 76 -8.60 -3.90 16.23
N GLY A 77 -7.79 -4.65 16.97
CA GLY A 77 -6.76 -4.10 17.85
C GLY A 77 -5.48 -3.72 17.10
N LYS A 78 -4.73 -2.78 17.69
CA LYS A 78 -3.33 -2.45 17.31
C LYS A 78 -3.14 -2.04 15.85
N GLY A 79 -4.17 -1.51 15.20
CA GLY A 79 -4.04 -1.01 13.83
C GLY A 79 -3.91 -2.06 12.75
N TRP A 80 -4.41 -3.28 12.96
CA TRP A 80 -4.33 -4.35 11.96
C TRP A 80 -4.79 -3.93 10.56
N GLY A 81 -5.77 -3.02 10.45
CA GLY A 81 -6.25 -2.53 9.16
C GLY A 81 -5.28 -1.62 8.41
N PHE A 82 -4.16 -1.23 9.02
CA PHE A 82 -3.16 -0.34 8.43
C PHE A 82 -1.92 -1.11 8.01
N PRO A 83 -1.21 -0.65 6.96
CA PRO A 83 0.11 -1.14 6.64
C PRO A 83 1.06 -1.08 7.84
N HIS A 84 1.92 -2.08 7.99
CA HIS A 84 2.97 -2.09 9.01
C HIS A 84 4.18 -1.26 8.60
N ARG A 85 4.48 -1.22 7.29
CA ARG A 85 5.54 -0.39 6.69
C ARG A 85 5.16 0.04 5.29
N ILE A 86 5.61 1.22 4.92
CA ILE A 86 5.46 1.79 3.59
C ILE A 86 6.79 2.40 3.17
N TYR A 87 7.25 2.05 1.97
CA TYR A 87 8.35 2.74 1.31
C TYR A 87 7.83 3.40 0.05
N PHE A 88 8.13 4.69 -0.13
CA PHE A 88 7.82 5.41 -1.36
C PHE A 88 9.13 5.75 -2.07
N ASN A 89 9.33 5.21 -3.28
CA ASN A 89 10.58 5.34 -4.03
C ASN A 89 11.85 4.95 -3.24
N GLY A 90 11.71 3.98 -2.33
CA GLY A 90 12.80 3.51 -1.47
C GLY A 90 12.94 4.28 -0.14
N ASP A 91 12.27 5.41 0.02
CA ASP A 91 12.27 6.17 1.28
C ASP A 91 11.20 5.63 2.23
N ASN A 92 11.54 5.45 3.51
CA ASN A 92 10.60 5.00 4.54
C ASN A 92 9.59 6.11 4.87
N CYS A 93 8.30 5.83 4.74
CA CYS A 93 7.25 6.77 5.10
C CYS A 93 6.97 6.74 6.60
N VAL A 94 6.75 7.92 7.21
CA VAL A 94 6.29 8.01 8.60
C VAL A 94 4.80 7.77 8.63
N MET A 95 4.38 6.73 9.35
CA MET A 95 2.98 6.46 9.61
C MET A 95 2.61 6.93 11.02
N PRO A 96 1.46 7.59 11.20
CA PRO A 96 0.97 7.91 12.52
C PRO A 96 0.72 6.61 13.31
N PRO A 97 0.77 6.65 14.65
CA PRO A 97 0.35 5.53 15.47
C PRO A 97 -1.09 5.12 15.10
N PRO A 98 -1.41 3.82 15.09
CA PRO A 98 -2.78 3.39 14.80
C PRO A 98 -3.84 4.04 15.68
N ASP A 99 -3.50 4.30 16.95
CA ASP A 99 -4.39 4.91 17.94
C ASP A 99 -4.64 6.42 17.66
N ALA A 100 -3.85 7.03 16.76
CA ALA A 100 -3.96 8.43 16.37
C ALA A 100 -4.65 8.63 15.01
N TYR A 101 -5.04 7.54 14.33
CA TYR A 101 -5.77 7.57 13.07
C TYR A 101 -7.29 7.47 13.34
N PRO A 102 -8.16 8.13 12.55
CA PRO A 102 -9.61 7.98 12.67
C PRO A 102 -10.10 6.55 12.41
#